data_AF-A0A183KNI8-F1
#
_entry.id   AF-A0A183KNI8-F1
#
_cell.length_a   1.000
_cell.length_b   1.000
_cell.length_c   1.000
_cell.angle_alpha   90.00
_cell.angle_beta   90.00
_cell.angle_gamma   90.00
#
_symmetry.space_group_name_H-M   'P 1'
#
loop_
_entity.id
_entity.type
_entity.pdbx_description
1 polymer ?
#
loop_
_entity_poly.entity_id
_entity_poly.type
_entity_poly.pdbx_seq_one_letter_code
_entity_poly.pdbx_strand_id
1 'polypeptide(L)'
;MKDAVDAQLRDQQVGFRKDRSCTDQIATLRIIVEQSVEWNSPIYINFIDCEKAFDSVDRRTLWKLLRHYGVPEKIVNIIGTHTTDYSPRLCMEDS
;
A
#
# COMPACT_ATOMS: atom_id res chain seq x y z
N MET A 1 4.57 -1.07 18.64
CA MET A 1 3.79 -0.28 17.65
C MET A 1 3.92 -0.87 16.27
N LYS A 2 5.16 -1.04 15.77
CA LYS A 2 5.45 -1.72 14.51
C LYS A 2 4.80 -3.11 14.45
N ASP A 3 4.91 -3.87 15.54
CA ASP A 3 4.37 -5.23 15.62
C ASP A 3 2.84 -5.29 15.65
N ALA A 4 2.17 -4.25 16.16
CA ALA A 4 0.71 -4.22 16.24
C ALA A 4 0.07 -3.98 14.88
N VAL A 5 0.64 -3.09 14.06
CA VAL A 5 0.16 -2.81 12.70
C VAL A 5 0.61 -3.93 11.76
N ASP A 6 1.88 -4.34 11.80
CA ASP A 6 2.40 -5.40 10.92
C ASP A 6 1.69 -6.75 11.14
N ALA A 7 1.23 -7.06 12.35
CA ALA A 7 0.45 -8.27 12.62
C ALA A 7 -0.96 -8.26 12.02
N GLN A 8 -1.49 -7.07 11.70
CA GLN A 8 -2.82 -6.90 11.11
C GLN A 8 -2.76 -6.84 9.57
N LEU A 9 -1.57 -6.64 9.00
CA LEU A 9 -1.36 -6.65 7.56
C LEU A 9 -1.36 -8.07 7.01
N ARG A 10 -1.95 -8.23 5.82
CA ARG A 10 -1.90 -9.49 5.07
C ARG A 10 -0.45 -9.87 4.76
N ASP A 11 -0.16 -11.17 4.76
CA ASP A 11 1.19 -11.67 4.43
C ASP A 11 1.63 -11.34 3.00
N GLN A 12 0.66 -11.20 2.09
CA GLN A 12 0.89 -10.78 0.71
C GLN A 12 1.27 -9.30 0.60
N GLN A 13 1.05 -8.48 1.63
CA GLN A 13 1.60 -7.12 1.62
C GLN A 13 3.07 -7.20 2.03
N VAL A 14 3.97 -7.02 1.07
CA VAL A 14 5.43 -7.03 1.30
C VAL A 14 6.03 -5.62 1.23
N GLY A 15 5.37 -4.69 0.53
CA GLY A 15 5.77 -3.29 0.47
C GLY A 15 5.68 -2.61 1.84
N PHE A 16 6.65 -1.73 2.13
CA PHE A 16 6.74 -0.97 3.39
C PHE A 16 6.84 -1.81 4.67
N ARG A 17 7.17 -3.11 4.57
CA ARG A 17 7.42 -3.98 5.71
C ARG A 17 8.90 -4.26 5.88
N LYS A 18 9.34 -4.33 7.14
CA LYS A 18 10.73 -4.67 7.44
C LYS A 18 10.99 -6.11 7.00
N ASP A 19 12.18 -6.35 6.45
CA ASP A 19 12.67 -7.69 6.12
C ASP A 19 11.80 -8.45 5.08
N ARG A 20 10.96 -7.74 4.32
CA ARG A 20 10.19 -8.28 3.19
C ARG A 20 10.53 -7.55 1.89
N SER A 21 10.64 -8.30 0.79
CA SER A 21 10.94 -7.79 -0.55
C SER A 21 9.89 -8.25 -1.57
N CYS A 22 9.72 -7.50 -2.65
CA CYS A 22 8.86 -7.89 -3.78
C CYS A 22 9.48 -9.01 -4.64
N THR A 23 10.76 -9.35 -4.44
CA THR A 23 11.48 -10.35 -5.22
C THR A 23 10.74 -11.70 -5.31
N ASP A 24 10.26 -12.21 -4.18
CA ASP A 24 9.56 -13.50 -4.14
C ASP A 24 8.21 -13.45 -4.85
N GLN A 25 7.52 -12.30 -4.82
CA GLN A 25 6.24 -12.11 -5.51
C GLN A 25 6.44 -12.07 -7.03
N ILE A 26 7.49 -11.39 -7.49
CA ILE A 26 7.88 -11.36 -8.90
C ILE A 26 8.26 -12.76 -9.37
N ALA A 27 9.06 -13.50 -8.59
CA ALA A 27 9.42 -14.87 -8.90
C ALA A 27 8.17 -15.79 -8.98
N THR A 28 7.26 -15.66 -8.03
CA THR A 28 5.99 -16.41 -8.00
C THR A 28 5.12 -16.10 -9.23
N LEU A 29 4.96 -14.82 -9.57
CA LEU A 29 4.21 -14.42 -10.76
C LEU A 29 4.82 -15.00 -12.03
N ARG A 30 6.15 -14.97 -12.13
CA ARG A 30 6.89 -15.55 -13.27
C ARG A 30 6.63 -17.06 -13.39
N ILE A 31 6.71 -17.80 -12.29
CA ILE A 31 6.44 -19.24 -12.25
C ILE A 31 4.99 -19.54 -12.70
N ILE A 32 4.02 -18.76 -12.26
CA ILE A 32 2.61 -18.92 -12.65
C ILE A 32 2.43 -18.72 -14.16
N VAL A 33 3.07 -17.68 -14.72
CA VAL A 33 3.03 -17.40 -16.17
C VAL A 33 3.72 -18.53 -16.96
N GLU A 34 4.87 -19.01 -16.51
CA GLU A 34 5.59 -20.10 -17.17
C GLU A 34 4.77 -21.40 -17.18
N GLN A 35 4.10 -21.75 -16.07
CA GLN A 35 3.21 -22.92 -16.00
C GLN A 35 1.97 -22.79 -16.89
N SER A 36 1.38 -21.59 -17.01
CA SER A 36 0.22 -21.40 -17.88
C SER A 36 0.58 -21.63 -19.34
N VAL A 37 1.77 -21.20 -19.75
CA VAL A 37 2.32 -21.44 -21.09
C VAL A 37 2.58 -22.94 -21.29
N GLU A 38 3.20 -23.61 -20.32
CA GLU A 38 3.51 -25.05 -20.40
C GLU A 38 2.25 -25.91 -20.56
N TRP A 39 1.18 -25.61 -19.84
CA TRP A 39 -0.07 -26.38 -19.88
C TRP A 39 -1.10 -25.87 -20.89
N ASN A 40 -0.74 -24.85 -21.69
CA ASN A 40 -1.66 -24.20 -22.62
C ASN A 40 -2.98 -23.77 -21.94
N SER A 41 -2.88 -23.30 -20.69
CA SER A 41 -4.01 -22.84 -19.88
C SER A 41 -4.14 -21.33 -20.00
N PRO A 42 -5.35 -20.79 -20.23
CA PRO A 42 -5.55 -19.34 -20.23
C PRO A 42 -5.28 -18.76 -18.84
N ILE A 43 -4.62 -17.60 -18.81
CA ILE A 43 -4.38 -16.81 -17.61
C ILE A 43 -4.74 -15.34 -17.86
N TYR A 44 -5.31 -14.69 -16.85
CA TYR A 44 -5.63 -13.26 -16.88
C TYR A 44 -4.94 -12.57 -15.69
N ILE A 45 -4.18 -11.52 -15.96
CA ILE A 45 -3.42 -10.78 -14.94
C ILE A 45 -3.80 -9.31 -15.03
N ASN A 46 -4.21 -8.73 -13.91
CA ASN A 46 -4.56 -7.32 -13.80
C ASN A 46 -3.54 -6.60 -12.91
N PHE A 47 -2.92 -5.55 -13.43
CA PHE A 47 -2.10 -4.62 -12.67
C PHE A 47 -2.94 -3.39 -12.31
N ILE A 48 -3.06 -3.11 -11.01
CA ILE A 48 -3.81 -1.97 -10.49
C ILE A 48 -2.80 -1.03 -9.85
N ASP A 49 -2.70 0.18 -10.38
CA ASP A 49 -1.91 1.26 -9.81
C ASP A 49 -2.82 2.44 -9.46
N CYS A 50 -2.58 3.05 -8.30
CA CYS A 50 -3.37 4.19 -7.83
C CYS A 50 -2.60 5.48 -8.10
N GLU A 51 -3.08 6.29 -9.03
CA GLU A 51 -2.52 7.61 -9.28
C GLU A 51 -2.56 8.44 -7.98
N LYS A 52 -1.41 8.99 -7.58
CA LYS A 52 -1.27 9.84 -6.38
C LYS A 52 -1.91 9.21 -5.15
N ALA A 53 -1.54 7.95 -4.87
CA ALA A 53 -2.11 7.15 -3.79
C ALA A 53 -2.08 7.82 -2.40
N PHE A 54 -1.13 8.71 -2.13
CA PHE A 54 -1.08 9.44 -0.85
C PHE A 54 -1.96 10.69 -0.84
N ASP A 55 -2.12 11.38 -1.98
CA ASP A 55 -2.94 12.59 -2.08
C ASP A 55 -4.43 12.28 -2.17
N SER A 56 -4.78 11.11 -2.71
CA SER A 56 -6.16 10.67 -2.90
C SER A 56 -6.81 10.05 -1.65
N VAL A 57 -6.04 9.76 -0.60
CA VAL A 57 -6.56 9.14 0.62
C VAL A 57 -7.34 10.14 1.48
N ASP A 58 -8.60 9.82 1.81
CA ASP A 58 -9.38 10.61 2.76
C ASP A 58 -8.75 10.60 4.15
N ARG A 59 -8.24 11.77 4.56
CA ARG A 59 -7.52 11.95 5.83
C ARG A 59 -8.39 11.56 7.04
N ARG A 60 -9.70 11.82 7.01
CA ARG A 60 -10.60 11.46 8.12
C ARG A 60 -10.69 9.94 8.30
N THR A 61 -10.80 9.22 7.20
CA THR A 61 -10.80 7.76 7.18
C THR A 61 -9.44 7.20 7.60
N LEU A 62 -8.33 7.80 7.15
CA LEU A 62 -6.99 7.41 7.57
C LEU A 62 -6.80 7.50 9.09
N TRP A 63 -7.23 8.58 9.73
CA TRP A 63 -7.13 8.72 11.19
C TRP A 63 -7.95 7.68 11.95
N LYS A 64 -9.15 7.32 11.43
CA LYS A 64 -9.97 6.25 12.01
C LYS A 64 -9.28 4.90 11.88
N LEU A 65 -8.67 4.61 10.73
CA LEU A 65 -7.95 3.36 10.50
C LEU A 65 -6.71 3.23 11.39
N LEU A 66 -5.91 4.29 11.53
CA LEU A 66 -4.72 4.24 12.39
C LEU A 66 -5.08 3.95 13.85
N ARG A 67 -6.15 4.56 14.37
CA ARG A 67 -6.67 4.25 15.71
C ARG A 67 -7.17 2.81 15.81
N HIS A 68 -7.88 2.33 14.77
CA HIS A 68 -8.37 0.95 14.71
C HIS A 68 -7.23 -0.07 14.77
N TYR A 69 -6.10 0.21 14.09
CA TYR A 69 -4.90 -0.62 14.13
C TYR A 69 -4.04 -0.42 15.39
N GLY A 70 -4.54 0.30 16.40
CA GLY A 70 -3.88 0.45 17.69
C GLY A 70 -2.73 1.46 17.70
N VAL A 71 -2.65 2.36 16.73
CA VAL A 71 -1.70 3.47 16.76
C VAL A 71 -2.13 4.46 17.85
N PRO A 72 -1.27 4.79 18.83
CA PRO A 72 -1.62 5.70 19.92
C PRO A 72 -2.05 7.08 19.43
N GLU A 73 -3.04 7.67 20.10
CA GLU A 73 -3.64 8.97 19.74
C GLU A 73 -2.59 10.08 19.59
N LYS A 74 -1.56 10.09 20.45
CA LYS A 74 -0.46 11.06 20.39
C LYS A 74 0.26 11.02 19.04
N ILE A 75 0.45 9.84 18.46
CA ILE A 75 1.12 9.69 17.15
C ILE A 75 0.17 10.04 16.02
N VAL A 76 -1.10 9.64 16.10
CA VAL A 76 -2.12 10.04 15.13
C VAL A 76 -2.20 11.57 15.03
N ASN A 77 -2.15 12.27 16.17
CA ASN A 77 -2.17 13.74 16.21
C ASN A 77 -0.90 14.36 15.59
N ILE A 78 0.29 13.81 15.86
CA ILE A 78 1.54 14.28 15.25
C ILE A 78 1.50 14.11 13.72
N ILE A 79 1.09 12.93 13.24
CA ILE A 79 0.96 12.67 11.79
C ILE A 79 -0.08 13.62 11.18
N GLY A 80 -1.19 13.84 11.88
CA GLY A 80 -2.23 14.78 11.48
C GLY A 80 -1.71 16.19 11.28
N THR A 81 -0.93 16.74 12.22
CA THR A 81 -0.39 18.10 12.12
C THR A 81 0.56 18.28 10.94
N HIS A 82 1.37 17.27 10.60
CA HIS A 82 2.32 17.36 9.48
C HIS A 82 1.67 17.15 8.11
N THR A 83 0.51 16.52 8.05
CA THR A 83 -0.18 16.20 6.78
C THR A 83 -1.28 17.21 6.45
N THR A 84 -1.70 18.07 7.38
CA THR A 84 -2.64 19.17 7.12
C THR A 84 -2.03 20.34 6.35
N ASP A 85 -0.71 20.58 6.42
CA ASP A 85 -0.02 21.69 5.74
C ASP A 85 0.34 21.40 4.27
N TYR A 86 0.23 20.14 3.83
CA TYR A 86 0.30 19.79 2.41
C TYR A 86 -1.04 20.15 1.76
N SER A 87 -1.16 21.42 1.38
CA SER A 87 -2.23 21.94 0.53
C SER A 87 -2.07 21.41 -0.91
N PRO A 88 -3.14 20.94 -1.57
CA PRO A 88 -3.10 20.44 -2.95
C PRO A 88 -2.90 21.61 -3.91
N ARG A 89 -1.64 22.04 -4.11
CA ARG A 89 -1.31 23.15 -5.02
C ARG A 89 -0.39 22.77 -6.18
N LEU A 90 -0.21 21.49 -6.47
CA LEU A 90 0.69 21.04 -7.53
C LEU A 90 0.03 20.00 -8.46
N CYS A 91 -1.18 20.27 -8.93
CA CYS A 91 -1.80 19.54 -10.05
C CYS A 91 -2.68 20.48 -10.89
N MET A 92 -2.10 21.52 -11.47
CA MET A 92 -2.66 22.25 -12.61
C MET A 92 -1.45 22.77 -13.37
N GLU A 93 -0.84 21.91 -14.19
CA GLU A 93 -0.03 22.25 -15.37
C GLU A 93 0.38 20.91 -16.00
N ASP A 94 -0.59 20.26 -16.66
CA ASP A 94 -0.31 19.24 -17.66
C ASP A 94 -0.09 19.94 -19.01
N SER A 95 1.07 19.62 -19.61
CA SER A 95 1.39 19.44 -21.04
C SER A 95 1.02 20.52 -22.07
#